data_AF-A0A354S7C2-F1
#
_entry.id   AF-A0A354S7C2-F1
#
_cell.length_a   1.000
_cell.length_b   1.000
_cell.length_c   1.000
_cell.angle_alpha   90.00
_cell.angle_beta   90.00
_cell.angle_gamma   90.00
#
_symmetry.space_group_name_H-M   'P 1'
#
loop_
_entity.id
_entity.type
_entity.pdbx_description
1 polymer ?
#
loop_
_entity_poly.entity_id
_entity_poly.type
_entity_poly.pdbx_seq_one_letter_code
_entity_poly.pdbx_strand_id
1 'polypeptide(L)'
;KSLEKYLVKDFFKDHCKRYKKKPIYWLFASKKGAFQVLVCMHRMNAFTVEKIRSNYLLEHLRHLRQEEQMLASNEASLSSRDAKRLDQLRKDIAECEAYDLELKDVADRQIAFDLDDGVTENHKLFGNVVAKIK
;
A
#
# COMPACT_ATOMS: atom_id res chain seq x y z
N LYS A 1 9.17 2.92 20.18
CA LYS A 1 9.31 2.74 18.71
C LYS A 1 9.52 4.13 18.10
N SER A 2 10.26 4.26 17.00
CA SER A 2 10.24 5.53 16.24
C SER A 2 8.84 5.77 15.68
N LEU A 3 8.49 7.03 15.40
CA LEU A 3 7.21 7.39 14.80
C LEU A 3 6.97 6.64 13.48
N GLU A 4 7.99 6.54 12.64
CA GLU A 4 7.96 5.80 11.38
C GLU A 4 7.60 4.31 11.59
N LYS A 5 8.30 3.63 12.51
CA LYS A 5 8.01 2.22 12.82
C LYS A 5 6.59 2.02 13.36
N TYR A 6 6.07 3.00 14.10
CA TYR A 6 4.69 2.98 14.59
C TYR A 6 3.68 3.13 13.44
N LEU A 7 3.88 4.12 12.57
CA LEU A 7 3.00 4.40 11.44
C LEU A 7 2.87 3.20 10.49
N VAL A 8 3.98 2.52 10.21
CA VAL A 8 4.02 1.35 9.31
C VAL A 8 3.37 0.10 9.95
N LYS A 9 3.63 -0.16 11.24
CA LYS A 9 3.30 -1.47 11.84
C LYS A 9 2.06 -1.48 12.72
N ASP A 10 1.78 -0.40 13.43
CA ASP A 10 0.83 -0.41 14.54
C ASP A 10 -0.34 0.55 14.33
N PHE A 11 -0.12 1.68 13.64
CA PHE A 11 -1.11 2.75 13.52
C PHE A 11 -2.47 2.26 13.05
N PHE A 12 -2.56 1.51 11.94
CA PHE A 12 -3.85 1.10 11.40
C PHE A 12 -4.61 0.15 12.34
N LYS A 13 -3.89 -0.73 13.05
CA LYS A 13 -4.48 -1.62 14.06
C LYS A 13 -5.05 -0.80 15.23
N ASP A 14 -4.28 0.16 15.74
CA ASP A 14 -4.72 1.03 16.82
C ASP A 14 -5.89 1.92 16.38
N HIS A 15 -5.85 2.40 15.15
CA HIS A 15 -6.91 3.20 14.54
C HIS A 15 -8.21 2.40 14.43
N CYS A 16 -8.16 1.17 13.93
CA CYS A 16 -9.31 0.26 13.90
C CYS A 16 -9.89 0.05 15.31
N LYS A 17 -9.04 -0.19 16.32
CA LYS A 17 -9.48 -0.38 17.71
C LYS A 17 -10.13 0.88 18.28
N ARG A 18 -9.51 2.04 18.09
CA ARG A 18 -10.00 3.34 18.59
C ARG A 18 -11.38 3.67 18.02
N TYR A 19 -11.58 3.41 16.74
CA TYR A 19 -12.85 3.66 16.05
C TYR A 19 -13.80 2.45 16.08
N LYS A 20 -13.63 1.51 17.01
CA LYS A 20 -14.54 0.35 17.19
C LYS A 20 -14.83 -0.41 15.88
N LYS A 21 -13.78 -0.68 15.09
CA LYS A 21 -13.84 -1.33 13.77
C LYS A 21 -14.60 -0.54 12.69
N LYS A 22 -14.65 0.79 12.83
CA LYS A 22 -15.21 1.74 11.86
C LYS A 22 -14.19 2.86 11.55
N PRO A 23 -12.97 2.52 11.07
CA PRO A 23 -11.90 3.48 10.89
C PRO A 23 -12.23 4.52 9.81
N ILE A 24 -11.87 5.79 10.07
CA ILE A 24 -11.98 6.90 9.11
C ILE A 24 -10.89 6.86 8.03
N TYR A 25 -9.74 6.28 8.36
CA TYR A 25 -8.61 6.13 7.46
C TYR A 25 -8.53 4.66 7.07
N TRP A 26 -8.51 4.38 5.78
CA TRP A 26 -8.33 3.05 5.24
C TRP A 26 -6.91 2.90 4.74
N LEU A 27 -6.34 1.73 5.00
CA LEU A 27 -4.97 1.41 4.63
C LEU A 27 -5.01 0.57 3.35
N PHE A 28 -4.63 1.16 2.23
CA PHE A 28 -4.34 0.42 1.01
C PHE A 28 -2.93 -0.14 1.12
N ALA A 29 -2.78 -1.46 1.06
CA ALA A 29 -1.51 -2.11 1.35
C ALA A 29 -1.32 -3.39 0.53
N SER A 30 -0.11 -3.56 0.02
CA SER A 30 0.32 -4.83 -0.57
C SER A 30 0.41 -5.92 0.51
N LYS A 31 0.41 -7.19 0.08
CA LYS A 31 0.22 -8.36 0.95
C LYS A 31 1.20 -8.45 2.13
N LYS A 32 2.46 -8.09 1.95
CA LYS A 32 3.50 -8.06 3.00
C LYS A 32 3.91 -6.62 3.38
N GLY A 33 3.25 -5.61 2.82
CA GLY A 33 3.46 -4.21 3.15
C GLY A 33 4.67 -3.57 2.47
N ALA A 34 5.13 -4.10 1.33
CA ALA A 34 6.09 -3.41 0.45
C ALA A 34 5.58 -2.01 0.05
N PHE A 35 4.27 -1.87 -0.15
CA PHE A 35 3.61 -0.58 -0.36
C PHE A 35 2.44 -0.40 0.62
N GLN A 36 2.31 0.81 1.17
CA GLN A 36 1.24 1.19 2.09
C GLN A 36 0.87 2.66 1.93
N VAL A 37 -0.44 2.96 1.84
CA VAL A 37 -0.98 4.33 1.81
C VAL A 37 -2.25 4.43 2.66
N LEU A 38 -2.35 5.49 3.47
CA LEU A 38 -3.54 5.82 4.25
C LEU A 38 -4.41 6.81 3.49
N VAL A 39 -5.71 6.51 3.41
CA VAL A 39 -6.69 7.31 2.68
C VAL A 39 -7.86 7.63 3.58
N CYS A 40 -8.27 8.90 3.66
CA CYS A 40 -9.47 9.28 4.40
C CYS A 40 -10.72 8.92 3.61
N MET A 41 -11.54 8.00 4.13
CA MET A 41 -12.73 7.52 3.41
C MET A 41 -13.72 8.65 3.05
N HIS A 42 -13.81 9.71 3.85
CA HIS A 42 -14.70 10.86 3.61
C HIS A 42 -14.27 11.70 2.39
N ARG A 43 -13.06 11.48 1.91
CA ARG A 43 -12.48 12.19 0.76
C ARG A 43 -12.36 11.29 -0.47
N MET A 44 -12.74 10.02 -0.36
CA MET A 44 -12.68 9.07 -1.46
C MET A 44 -13.77 9.38 -2.48
N ASN A 45 -13.46 9.11 -3.74
CA ASN A 45 -14.35 9.20 -4.88
C ASN A 45 -13.97 8.10 -5.90
N ALA A 46 -14.72 8.03 -7.01
CA ALA A 46 -14.53 7.04 -8.07
C ALA A 46 -13.08 6.91 -8.59
N PHE A 47 -12.30 8.00 -8.53
CA PHE A 47 -10.93 8.06 -9.07
C PHE A 47 -9.84 7.87 -8.00
N THR A 48 -10.23 7.60 -6.75
CA THR A 48 -9.25 7.54 -5.66
C THR A 48 -8.26 6.39 -5.83
N VAL A 49 -8.73 5.21 -6.24
CA VAL A 49 -7.86 4.05 -6.43
C VAL A 49 -6.92 4.26 -7.62
N GLU A 50 -7.41 4.85 -8.71
CA GLU A 50 -6.59 5.27 -9.84
C GLU A 50 -5.48 6.23 -9.38
N LYS A 51 -5.82 7.23 -8.56
CA LYS A 51 -4.84 8.18 -8.02
C LYS A 51 -3.81 7.51 -7.11
N ILE A 52 -4.21 6.54 -6.28
CA ILE A 52 -3.27 5.74 -5.47
C ILE A 52 -2.28 5.02 -6.38
N ARG A 53 -2.78 4.38 -7.43
CA ARG A 53 -1.97 3.64 -8.39
C ARG A 53 -1.01 4.57 -9.15
N SER A 54 -1.53 5.60 -9.82
CA SER A 54 -0.76 6.46 -10.71
C SER A 54 0.24 7.35 -9.98
N ASN A 55 -0.15 7.95 -8.85
CA ASN A 55 0.64 9.00 -8.22
C ASN A 55 1.52 8.48 -7.07
N TYR A 56 1.25 7.27 -6.55
CA TYR A 56 1.97 6.75 -5.38
C TYR A 56 2.60 5.38 -5.66
N LEU A 57 1.84 4.38 -6.12
CA LEU A 57 2.41 3.04 -6.34
C LEU A 57 3.43 3.03 -7.47
N LEU A 58 3.08 3.57 -8.66
CA LEU A 58 3.99 3.58 -9.80
C LEU A 58 5.24 4.42 -9.54
N GLU A 59 5.09 5.53 -8.81
CA GLU A 59 6.22 6.36 -8.37
C GLU A 59 7.11 5.63 -7.36
N HIS A 60 6.52 4.88 -6.42
CA HIS A 60 7.27 4.04 -5.49
C HIS A 60 8.03 2.92 -6.23
N LEU A 61 7.39 2.24 -7.18
CA LEU A 61 8.02 1.25 -8.04
C LEU A 61 9.21 1.83 -8.82
N ARG A 62 9.07 3.05 -9.35
CA ARG A 62 10.17 3.76 -10.03
C ARG A 62 11.37 3.94 -9.11
N HIS A 63 11.14 4.36 -7.87
CA HIS A 63 12.20 4.51 -6.86
C HIS A 63 12.86 3.17 -6.49
N LEU A 64 12.07 2.12 -6.25
CA LEU A 64 12.60 0.79 -5.93
C LEU A 64 13.48 0.25 -7.06
N ARG A 65 13.03 0.37 -8.32
CA ARG A 65 13.79 -0.08 -9.49
C ARG A 65 15.08 0.72 -9.69
N GLN A 66 15.05 2.03 -9.44
CA GLN A 66 16.24 2.85 -9.49
C GLN A 66 17.28 2.42 -8.44
N GLU A 67 16.84 2.14 -7.21
CA GLU A 67 17.73 1.65 -6.14
C GLU A 67 18.26 0.24 -6.46
N GLU A 68 17.41 -0.65 -6.99
CA GLU A 68 17.79 -2.01 -7.42
C GLU A 68 18.87 -1.95 -8.49
N GLN A 69 18.68 -1.13 -9.53
CA GLN A 69 19.64 -0.97 -10.62
C GLN A 69 21.00 -0.45 -10.12
N MET A 70 20.99 0.51 -9.19
CA MET A 70 22.21 1.08 -8.61
C MET A 70 23.02 0.06 -7.79
N LEU A 71 22.34 -0.85 -7.08
CA LEU A 71 23.01 -1.91 -6.34
C LEU A 71 23.44 -3.06 -7.25
N ALA A 72 22.60 -3.43 -8.22
CA ALA A 72 22.87 -4.52 -9.16
C ALA A 72 24.07 -4.21 -10.06
N SER A 73 24.35 -2.95 -10.38
CA SER A 73 25.50 -2.58 -11.23
C SER A 73 26.86 -2.96 -10.64
N ASN A 74 26.94 -3.18 -9.31
CA ASN A 74 28.14 -3.60 -8.61
C ASN A 74 27.92 -4.87 -7.76
N GLU A 75 27.01 -5.76 -8.19
CA GLU A 75 26.52 -6.90 -7.40
C GLU A 75 27.65 -7.80 -6.85
N ALA A 76 28.70 -8.04 -7.65
CA ALA A 76 29.85 -8.88 -7.28
C ALA A 76 30.70 -8.31 -6.12
N SER A 77 30.59 -7.01 -5.83
CA SER A 77 31.38 -6.31 -4.82
C SER A 77 30.54 -5.77 -3.67
N LEU A 78 29.26 -6.18 -3.57
CA LEU A 78 28.36 -5.69 -2.54
C LEU A 78 28.77 -6.18 -1.14
N SER A 79 28.58 -5.31 -0.15
CA SER A 79 28.63 -5.73 1.25
C SER A 79 27.49 -6.71 1.54
N SER A 80 27.62 -7.53 2.60
CA SER A 80 26.53 -8.42 3.03
C SER A 80 25.23 -7.66 3.33
N ARG A 81 25.33 -6.39 3.76
CA ARG A 81 24.18 -5.51 3.99
C ARG A 81 23.50 -5.13 2.68
N ASP A 82 24.28 -4.73 1.68
CA ASP A 82 23.74 -4.27 0.40
C ASP A 82 23.19 -5.44 -0.42
N ALA A 83 23.81 -6.62 -0.35
CA ALA A 83 23.28 -7.83 -0.95
C ALA A 83 21.89 -8.20 -0.37
N LYS A 84 21.70 -8.08 0.96
CA LYS A 84 20.39 -8.26 1.60
C LYS A 84 19.39 -7.19 1.18
N ARG A 85 19.83 -5.94 1.02
CA ARG A 85 18.97 -4.86 0.54
C ARG A 85 18.52 -5.11 -0.90
N LEU A 86 19.42 -5.55 -1.77
CA LEU A 86 19.13 -5.90 -3.17
C LEU A 86 18.08 -7.03 -3.26
N ASP A 87 18.26 -8.10 -2.49
CA ASP A 87 17.26 -9.18 -2.41
C ASP A 87 15.90 -8.68 -1.89
N GLN A 88 15.88 -7.80 -0.90
CA GLN A 88 14.64 -7.20 -0.40
C GLN A 88 13.98 -6.30 -1.46
N LEU A 89 14.75 -5.48 -2.19
CA LEU A 89 14.24 -4.64 -3.27
C LEU A 89 13.57 -5.47 -4.36
N ARG A 90 14.22 -6.56 -4.80
CA ARG A 90 13.64 -7.47 -5.81
C ARG A 90 12.32 -8.08 -5.34
N LYS A 91 12.22 -8.45 -4.06
CA LYS A 91 10.98 -8.95 -3.45
C LYS A 91 9.90 -7.87 -3.36
N ASP A 92 10.27 -6.66 -2.95
CA ASP A 92 9.35 -5.52 -2.82
C ASP A 92 8.81 -5.09 -4.19
N ILE A 93 9.66 -5.06 -5.22
CA ILE A 93 9.26 -4.78 -6.61
C ILE A 93 8.25 -5.81 -7.10
N ALA A 94 8.57 -7.10 -6.99
CA ALA A 94 7.68 -8.17 -7.45
C ALA A 94 6.32 -8.14 -6.73
N GLU A 95 6.31 -7.81 -5.43
CA GLU A 95 5.09 -7.62 -4.67
C GLU A 95 4.29 -6.40 -5.11
N CYS A 96 4.96 -5.27 -5.35
CA CYS A 96 4.32 -4.03 -5.82
C CYS A 96 3.75 -4.20 -7.24
N GLU A 97 4.42 -4.95 -8.12
CA GLU A 97 3.91 -5.27 -9.46
C GLU A 97 2.66 -6.16 -9.40
N ALA A 98 2.66 -7.17 -8.53
CA ALA A 98 1.46 -7.98 -8.31
C ALA A 98 0.29 -7.13 -7.76
N TYR A 99 0.59 -6.22 -6.84
CA TYR A 99 -0.38 -5.30 -6.26
C TYR A 99 -0.87 -4.24 -7.27
N ASP A 100 -0.04 -3.84 -8.23
CA ASP A 100 -0.43 -2.93 -9.32
C ASP A 100 -1.55 -3.53 -10.18
N LEU A 101 -1.50 -4.83 -10.46
CA LEU A 101 -2.56 -5.54 -11.19
C LEU A 101 -3.88 -5.55 -10.41
N GLU A 102 -3.83 -5.79 -9.11
CA GLU A 102 -5.02 -5.75 -8.24
C GLU A 102 -5.61 -4.34 -8.15
N LEU A 103 -4.76 -3.32 -7.97
CA LEU A 103 -5.21 -1.92 -7.94
C LEU A 103 -5.79 -1.49 -9.28
N LYS A 104 -5.23 -1.95 -10.41
CA LYS A 104 -5.74 -1.65 -11.74
C LYS A 104 -7.17 -2.15 -11.90
N ASP A 105 -7.43 -3.42 -11.58
CA ASP A 105 -8.79 -3.99 -11.62
C ASP A 105 -9.78 -3.19 -10.77
N VAL A 106 -9.37 -2.79 -9.56
CA VAL A 106 -10.22 -1.99 -8.67
C VAL A 106 -10.41 -0.56 -9.20
N ALA A 107 -9.39 0.04 -9.79
CA ALA A 107 -9.45 1.37 -10.39
C ALA A 107 -10.38 1.41 -11.61
N ASP A 108 -10.32 0.39 -12.47
CA ASP A 108 -11.17 0.26 -13.66
C ASP A 108 -12.66 0.16 -13.30
N ARG A 109 -12.98 -0.32 -12.09
CA ARG A 109 -14.36 -0.33 -11.55
C ARG A 109 -14.88 1.04 -11.10
N GLN A 110 -14.02 2.05 -10.97
CA GLN A 110 -14.37 3.43 -10.62
C GLN A 110 -15.35 3.54 -9.44
N ILE A 111 -15.06 2.83 -8.35
CA ILE A 111 -15.97 2.65 -7.23
C ILE A 111 -16.28 4.00 -6.55
N ALA A 112 -17.53 4.43 -6.64
CA ALA A 112 -18.13 5.43 -5.76
C ALA A 112 -19.04 4.73 -4.74
N PHE A 113 -19.18 5.30 -3.54
CA PHE A 113 -20.01 4.75 -2.48
C PHE A 113 -20.66 5.87 -1.65
N ASP A 114 -21.79 5.56 -1.03
CA ASP A 114 -22.49 6.47 -0.12
C ASP A 114 -21.95 6.28 1.30
N LEU A 115 -21.76 7.37 2.05
CA LEU A 115 -21.29 7.27 3.43
C LEU A 115 -22.34 6.65 4.36
N ASP A 116 -23.62 6.75 4.01
CA ASP A 116 -24.73 6.22 4.82
C ASP A 116 -24.78 4.68 4.82
N ASP A 117 -24.17 4.02 3.82
CA ASP A 117 -23.97 2.55 3.80
C ASP A 117 -23.02 2.08 4.90
N GLY A 118 -22.23 3.01 5.46
CA GLY A 118 -21.35 2.77 6.58
C GLY A 118 -20.05 2.03 6.22
N VAL A 119 -19.08 2.11 7.13
CA VAL A 119 -17.71 1.64 6.88
C VAL A 119 -17.63 0.16 6.52
N THR A 120 -18.49 -0.70 7.08
CA THR A 120 -18.40 -2.14 6.85
C THR A 120 -18.79 -2.54 5.43
N GLU A 121 -19.86 -1.97 4.88
CA GLU A 121 -20.28 -2.30 3.51
C GLU A 121 -19.34 -1.65 2.51
N ASN A 122 -19.01 -0.36 2.70
CA ASN A 122 -18.13 0.36 1.78
C ASN A 122 -16.71 -0.23 1.71
N HIS A 123 -16.14 -0.66 2.84
CA HIS A 123 -14.80 -1.24 2.85
C HIS A 123 -14.72 -2.57 2.08
N LYS A 124 -15.82 -3.34 1.98
CA LYS A 124 -15.83 -4.62 1.23
C LYS A 124 -15.66 -4.40 -0.27
N LEU A 125 -16.11 -3.27 -0.81
CA LEU A 125 -16.05 -2.96 -2.24
C LEU A 125 -14.60 -2.99 -2.80
N PHE A 126 -13.64 -2.64 -1.93
CA PHE A 126 -12.22 -2.58 -2.26
C PHE A 126 -11.48 -3.92 -2.06
N GLY A 127 -12.16 -4.97 -1.58
CA GLY A 127 -11.63 -6.33 -1.56
C GLY A 127 -10.24 -6.46 -0.90
N ASN A 128 -9.30 -7.03 -1.65
CA ASN A 128 -7.96 -7.33 -1.14
C ASN A 128 -6.97 -6.17 -1.24
N VAL A 129 -7.31 -5.08 -1.93
CA VAL A 129 -6.41 -3.92 -2.02
C VAL A 129 -6.44 -3.03 -0.77
N VAL A 130 -7.36 -3.29 0.15
CA VAL A 130 -7.42 -2.65 1.46
C VAL A 130 -7.11 -3.64 2.57
N ALA A 131 -6.32 -3.20 3.54
CA ALA A 131 -5.99 -4.00 4.71
C ALA A 131 -7.25 -4.31 5.53
N LYS A 132 -7.36 -5.56 5.98
CA LYS A 132 -8.52 -6.00 6.77
C LYS A 132 -8.66 -5.20 8.06
N ILE A 133 -9.86 -4.71 8.33
CA ILE A 133 -10.25 -4.17 9.63
C ILE A 133 -10.31 -5.33 10.62
N LYS A 134 -9.49 -5.31 11.67
CA LYS A 134 -9.43 -6.35 12.71
C LYS A 134 -9.92 -5.83 14.05
#